data_AF-A0A2Z6MD25-F1
#
_entry.id   AF-A0A2Z6MD25-F1
#
_cell.length_a   1.000
_cell.length_b   1.000
_cell.length_c   1.000
_cell.angle_alpha   90.00
_cell.angle_beta   90.00
_cell.angle_gamma   90.00
#
_symmetry.space_group_name_H-M   'P 1'
#
loop_
_entity.id
_entity.type
_entity.pdbx_description
1 polymer ?
#
loop_
_entity_poly.entity_id
_entity_poly.type
_entity_poly.pdbx_seq_one_letter_code
_entity_poly.pdbx_strand_id
1 'polypeptide(L)'
;MLMNHASELLRLLKQRKDLKGADFLIRPKHPLLAKKVKASTVVGANILKDGTDPKVLPNAEYPDWLCQLIDKCPALSELRRKNIETLFYEDLKRYVKLDNRARIKENNSLKAKN
;
A
#
# COMPACT_ATOMS: atom_id res chain seq x y z
N MET A 1 -51.28 35.17 -16.82
CA MET A 1 -50.23 34.86 -15.83
C MET A 1 -49.67 33.43 -15.86
N LEU A 2 -50.06 32.56 -16.82
CA LEU A 2 -49.57 31.16 -16.87
C LEU A 2 -48.25 30.96 -17.64
N MET A 3 -47.81 31.92 -18.45
CA MET A 3 -46.59 31.80 -19.28
C MET A 3 -45.28 31.97 -18.49
N ASN A 4 -45.31 32.60 -17.31
CA ASN A 4 -44.10 32.82 -16.51
C ASN A 4 -43.73 31.60 -15.66
N HIS A 5 -44.71 30.80 -15.23
CA HIS A 5 -44.46 29.64 -14.41
C HIS A 5 -43.80 28.49 -15.20
N ALA A 6 -44.25 28.26 -16.44
CA ALA A 6 -43.61 27.30 -17.35
C ALA A 6 -42.15 27.68 -17.69
N SER A 7 -41.86 28.98 -17.79
CA SER A 7 -40.50 29.49 -18.02
C SER A 7 -39.58 29.27 -16.82
N GLU A 8 -40.11 29.43 -15.60
CA GLU A 8 -39.37 29.15 -14.35
C GLU A 8 -39.08 27.66 -14.17
N LEU A 9 -40.06 26.79 -14.49
CA LEU A 9 -39.88 25.33 -14.43
C LEU A 9 -38.87 24.83 -15.48
N LEU A 10 -38.86 25.42 -16.68
CA LEU A 10 -37.87 25.10 -17.71
C LEU A 10 -36.44 25.52 -17.27
N ARG A 11 -36.33 26.66 -16.56
CA ARG A 11 -35.06 27.17 -16.00
C ARG A 11 -34.53 26.26 -14.89
N LEU A 12 -35.40 25.79 -13.99
CA LEU A 12 -35.03 24.85 -12.91
C LEU A 12 -34.64 23.46 -13.45
N LEU A 13 -35.30 22.98 -14.50
CA LEU A 13 -34.93 21.72 -15.17
C LEU A 13 -33.60 21.83 -15.95
N LYS A 14 -33.27 23.01 -16.47
CA LYS A 14 -31.97 23.29 -17.10
C LYS A 14 -30.85 23.24 -16.06
N GLN A 15 -31.03 23.86 -14.89
CA GLN A 15 -30.06 23.83 -13.78
C GLN A 15 -29.81 22.41 -13.22
N ARG A 16 -30.81 21.53 -13.27
CA ARG A 16 -30.63 20.11 -12.87
C ARG A 16 -29.84 19.28 -13.88
N LYS A 17 -29.78 19.67 -15.16
CA LYS A 17 -28.95 18.98 -16.17
C LYS A 17 -27.45 19.26 -16.01
N ASP A 18 -27.09 20.33 -15.31
CA ASP A 18 -25.71 20.69 -14.97
C ASP A 18 -25.19 19.93 -13.72
N LEU A 19 -26.02 19.10 -13.08
CA LEU A 19 -25.63 18.24 -11.96
C LEU A 19 -25.07 16.87 -12.40
N LYS A 20 -24.69 16.72 -13.66
CA LYS A 20 -23.97 15.52 -14.12
C LYS A 20 -22.45 15.72 -14.00
N GLY A 21 -21.94 15.33 -12.85
CA GLY A 21 -20.59 14.80 -12.70
C GLY A 21 -19.50 15.83 -12.38
N ALA A 22 -19.02 15.78 -11.14
CA ALA A 22 -17.63 16.08 -10.82
C ALA A 22 -17.27 15.43 -9.46
N ASP A 23 -16.49 14.36 -9.55
CA ASP A 23 -15.49 13.92 -8.55
C ASP A 23 -15.93 13.59 -7.10
N PHE A 24 -16.85 12.63 -6.92
CA PHE A 24 -16.89 11.82 -5.69
C PHE A 24 -16.25 10.43 -5.81
N LEU A 25 -15.74 10.09 -7.00
CA LEU A 25 -14.73 9.05 -7.15
C LEU A 25 -13.37 9.72 -7.28
N ILE A 26 -12.88 10.30 -6.18
CA ILE A 26 -11.49 10.72 -6.09
C ILE A 26 -10.66 9.44 -6.17
N ARG A 27 -10.27 9.05 -7.39
CA ARG A 27 -9.06 8.23 -7.58
C ARG A 27 -7.98 9.00 -6.83
N PRO A 28 -7.32 8.42 -5.81
CA PRO A 28 -6.24 9.10 -5.13
C PRO A 28 -5.20 9.47 -6.20
N LYS A 29 -5.14 10.75 -6.56
CA LYS A 29 -4.08 11.26 -7.42
C LYS A 29 -2.84 11.28 -6.56
N HIS A 30 -2.05 10.22 -6.64
CA HIS A 30 -0.74 10.23 -6.01
C HIS A 30 0.06 11.37 -6.65
N PRO A 31 0.52 12.38 -5.91
CA PRO A 31 1.27 13.48 -6.50
C PRO A 31 2.53 12.91 -7.16
N LEU A 32 2.75 13.28 -8.43
CA LEU A 32 3.96 12.96 -9.17
C LEU A 32 5.09 13.86 -8.64
N LEU A 33 5.75 13.42 -7.58
CA LEU A 33 6.82 14.17 -6.93
C LEU A 33 8.15 13.97 -7.68
N ALA A 34 8.88 15.07 -7.89
CA ALA A 34 10.24 15.05 -8.44
C ALA A 34 11.18 14.22 -7.55
N LYS A 35 12.09 13.45 -8.15
CA LYS A 35 13.01 12.53 -7.45
C LYS A 35 13.79 13.19 -6.31
N LYS A 36 14.17 14.46 -6.48
CA LYS A 36 14.92 15.25 -5.49
C LYS A 36 14.17 15.46 -4.17
N VAL A 37 12.84 15.64 -4.23
CA VAL A 37 11.99 15.84 -3.05
C VAL A 37 11.86 14.54 -2.24
N LYS A 38 11.85 13.38 -2.90
CA LYS A 38 11.76 12.07 -2.26
C LYS A 38 13.03 11.65 -1.50
N ALA A 39 14.18 12.25 -1.82
CA ALA A 39 15.46 11.91 -1.21
C ALA A 39 15.71 12.67 0.11
N SER A 40 15.02 13.80 0.33
CA SER A 40 15.24 14.68 1.48
C SER A 40 14.13 14.57 2.53
N THR A 41 12.91 14.22 2.12
CA THR A 41 11.74 14.21 3.01
C THR A 41 10.83 13.03 2.66
N VAL A 42 10.27 12.39 3.69
CA VAL A 42 9.28 11.31 3.51
C VAL A 42 7.90 11.95 3.33
N VAL A 43 7.49 12.10 2.07
CA VAL A 43 6.21 12.75 1.76
C VAL A 43 5.02 11.86 2.11
N GLY A 44 4.07 12.40 2.86
CA GLY A 44 2.85 11.70 3.27
C GLY A 44 2.99 10.87 4.55
N ALA A 45 4.08 11.05 5.30
CA ALA A 45 4.22 10.44 6.62
C ALA A 45 3.51 11.27 7.71
N ASN A 46 3.39 12.59 7.54
CA ASN A 46 2.64 13.41 8.47
C ASN A 46 1.12 13.33 8.22
N ILE A 47 0.36 13.02 9.28
CA ILE A 47 -1.11 12.95 9.27
C ILE A 47 -1.78 14.18 9.88
N LEU A 48 -1.00 15.08 10.52
CA LEU A 48 -1.52 16.26 11.21
C LEU A 48 -1.71 17.42 10.23
N LYS A 49 -2.80 18.18 10.39
CA LYS A 49 -3.13 19.33 9.52
C LYS A 49 -2.06 20.41 9.53
N ASP A 50 -1.50 20.70 10.71
CA ASP A 50 -0.48 21.73 10.92
C ASP A 50 0.92 21.13 11.11
N GLY A 51 1.13 19.88 10.67
CA GLY A 51 2.42 19.20 10.75
C GLY A 51 3.25 19.34 9.48
N THR A 52 4.56 19.11 9.61
CA THR A 52 5.48 18.99 8.47
C THR A 52 5.92 17.53 8.33
N ASP A 53 6.14 17.07 7.10
CA ASP A 53 6.69 15.75 6.85
C ASP A 53 8.11 15.60 7.44
N PRO A 54 8.46 14.43 8.01
CA PRO A 54 9.76 14.19 8.59
C PRO A 54 10.87 14.17 7.52
N LYS A 55 12.01 14.77 7.86
CA LYS A 55 13.22 14.77 7.02
C LYS A 55 13.94 13.43 7.13
N VAL A 56 14.55 12.99 6.03
CA VAL A 56 15.41 11.81 6.03
C VAL A 56 16.76 12.20 6.65
N LEU A 57 17.19 11.43 7.64
CA LEU A 57 18.43 11.65 8.38
C LEU A 57 19.57 10.78 7.81
N PRO A 58 20.84 11.03 8.15
CA PRO A 58 21.94 10.14 7.84
C PRO A 58 21.76 8.75 8.46
N ASN A 59 22.35 7.72 7.84
CA ASN A 59 22.20 6.33 8.30
C ASN A 59 22.65 6.10 9.75
N ALA A 60 23.60 6.88 10.27
CA ALA A 60 24.11 6.77 11.64
C ALA A 60 23.10 7.20 12.73
N GLU A 61 22.05 7.94 12.35
CA GLU A 61 20.99 8.35 13.28
C GLU A 61 19.91 7.28 13.43
N TYR A 62 19.89 6.29 12.55
CA TYR A 62 18.94 5.19 12.63
C TYR A 62 19.56 3.99 13.39
N PRO A 63 18.75 3.27 14.18
CA PRO A 63 19.22 2.07 14.86
C PRO A 63 19.69 0.96 13.90
N ASP A 64 20.65 0.15 14.35
CA ASP A 64 21.25 -0.94 13.55
C ASP A 64 20.23 -1.96 13.02
N TRP A 65 19.15 -2.23 13.80
CA TRP A 65 18.12 -3.18 13.39
C TRP A 65 17.40 -2.76 12.10
N LEU A 66 17.38 -1.47 11.76
CA LEU A 66 16.75 -0.97 10.54
C LEU A 66 17.51 -1.44 9.29
N CYS A 67 18.84 -1.41 9.35
CA CYS A 67 19.69 -1.88 8.25
C CYS A 67 19.52 -3.39 8.04
N GLN A 68 19.39 -4.15 9.12
CA GLN A 68 19.19 -5.60 9.09
C GLN A 68 17.88 -6.03 8.42
N LEU A 69 16.87 -5.15 8.35
CA LEU A 69 15.58 -5.47 7.74
C LEU A 69 15.66 -5.66 6.20
N ILE A 70 16.67 -5.06 5.57
CA ILE A 70 16.88 -5.14 4.12
C ILE A 70 17.55 -6.46 3.73
N ASP A 71 18.21 -7.11 4.69
CA ASP A 71 18.89 -8.38 4.46
C ASP A 71 17.89 -9.47 4.05
N LYS A 72 18.24 -10.19 2.99
CA LYS A 72 17.36 -11.21 2.43
C LYS A 72 17.25 -12.37 3.41
N CYS A 73 16.06 -12.62 3.94
CA CYS A 73 15.82 -13.83 4.71
C CYS A 73 16.02 -15.08 3.82
N PRO A 74 16.58 -16.17 4.36
CA PRO A 74 16.87 -17.38 3.60
C PRO A 74 15.61 -17.98 2.94
N ALA A 75 15.83 -18.60 1.78
CA ALA A 75 14.79 -19.27 1.01
C ALA A 75 14.49 -20.67 1.58
N LEU A 76 13.30 -21.22 1.26
CA LEU A 76 12.92 -22.55 1.74
C LEU A 76 13.89 -23.65 1.28
N SER A 77 14.45 -23.52 0.08
CA SER A 77 15.45 -24.45 -0.46
C SER A 77 16.75 -24.45 0.36
N GLU A 78 17.19 -23.28 0.83
CA GLU A 78 18.39 -23.13 1.65
C GLU A 78 18.15 -23.70 3.04
N LEU A 79 16.99 -23.40 3.63
CA LEU A 79 16.61 -23.90 4.95
C LEU A 79 16.45 -25.42 4.96
N ARG A 80 15.93 -26.03 3.88
CA ARG A 80 15.83 -27.50 3.73
C ARG A 80 17.16 -28.22 3.63
N ARG A 81 18.23 -27.52 3.19
CA ARG A 81 19.58 -28.09 3.09
C ARG A 81 20.34 -28.06 4.41
N LYS A 82 19.89 -27.24 5.37
CA LYS A 82 20.45 -27.16 6.71
C LYS A 82 19.80 -28.21 7.62
N ASN A 83 20.49 -28.61 8.68
CA ASN A 83 19.90 -29.48 9.69
C ASN A 83 18.95 -28.64 10.58
N ILE A 84 17.68 -29.07 10.66
CA ILE A 84 16.59 -28.39 11.37
C ILE A 84 16.88 -28.32 12.87
N GLU A 85 17.58 -29.30 13.43
CA GLU A 85 17.88 -29.38 14.86
C GLU A 85 18.96 -28.38 15.31
N THR A 86 19.83 -27.98 14.38
CA THR A 86 20.93 -27.03 14.64
C THR A 86 20.60 -25.60 14.21
N LEU A 87 19.38 -25.38 13.69
CA LEU A 87 18.99 -24.11 13.11
C LEU A 87 18.78 -23.05 14.20
N PHE A 88 19.22 -21.83 13.92
CA PHE A 88 18.85 -20.69 14.76
C PHE A 88 17.34 -20.52 14.81
N TYR A 89 16.84 -20.06 15.95
CA TYR A 89 15.40 -19.91 16.20
C TYR A 89 14.68 -19.10 15.10
N GLU A 90 15.29 -18.03 14.61
CA GLU A 90 14.73 -17.17 13.55
C GLU A 90 14.59 -17.91 12.22
N ASP A 91 15.62 -18.67 11.84
CA ASP A 91 15.62 -19.52 10.66
C ASP A 91 14.58 -20.66 10.79
N LEU A 92 14.42 -21.22 12.00
CA LEU A 92 13.45 -22.29 12.26
C LEU A 92 12.02 -21.79 12.13
N LYS A 93 11.73 -20.61 12.73
CA LYS A 93 10.44 -19.93 12.59
C LYS A 93 10.12 -19.62 11.13
N ARG A 94 11.11 -19.17 10.36
CA ARG A 94 11.01 -18.91 8.92
C ARG A 94 10.71 -20.20 8.16
N TYR A 95 11.44 -21.28 8.45
CA TYR A 95 11.28 -22.60 7.82
C TYR A 95 9.85 -23.10 7.95
N VAL A 96 9.32 -23.16 9.17
CA VAL A 96 7.94 -23.63 9.44
C VAL A 96 6.91 -22.78 8.70
N LYS A 97 7.09 -21.46 8.63
CA LYS A 97 6.18 -20.57 7.91
C LYS A 97 6.21 -20.82 6.40
N LEU A 98 7.39 -21.00 5.82
CA LEU A 98 7.55 -21.23 4.39
C LEU A 98 7.06 -22.62 3.97
N ASP A 99 7.34 -23.65 4.77
CA ASP A 99 6.90 -25.01 4.51
C ASP A 99 5.37 -25.12 4.55
N ASN A 100 4.73 -24.53 5.57
CA ASN A 100 3.28 -24.44 5.63
C ASN A 100 2.68 -23.71 4.43
N ARG A 101 3.29 -22.59 4.00
CA ARG A 101 2.83 -21.85 2.80
C ARG A 101 2.96 -22.69 1.53
N ALA A 102 4.03 -23.46 1.39
CA ALA A 102 4.24 -24.35 0.24
C ALA A 102 3.15 -25.43 0.18
N ARG A 103 2.90 -26.11 1.31
CA ARG A 103 1.86 -27.12 1.44
C ARG A 103 0.45 -26.59 1.13
N ILE A 104 0.11 -25.41 1.66
CA ILE A 104 -1.19 -24.77 1.36
C ILE A 104 -1.30 -24.44 -0.14
N LYS A 105 -0.23 -23.91 -0.74
CA LYS A 105 -0.23 -23.57 -2.17
C LYS A 105 -0.43 -24.81 -3.05
N GLU A 106 0.23 -25.91 -2.73
CA GLU A 106 0.06 -27.19 -3.42
C GLU A 106 -1.38 -27.69 -3.30
N ASN A 107 -1.93 -27.72 -2.08
CA ASN A 107 -3.33 -28.12 -1.85
C ASN A 107 -4.32 -27.26 -2.64
N ASN A 108 -4.15 -25.94 -2.65
CA ASN A 108 -4.99 -25.03 -3.42
C ASN A 108 -4.87 -25.31 -4.92
N SER A 109 -3.67 -25.63 -5.42
CA SER A 109 -3.46 -25.94 -6.83
C SER A 109 -4.10 -27.25 -7.28
N LEU A 110 -4.17 -28.25 -6.38
CA LEU A 110 -4.84 -29.52 -6.64
C LEU A 110 -6.36 -29.36 -6.61
N LYS A 111 -6.89 -28.60 -5.64
CA LYS A 111 -8.33 -28.40 -5.49
C LYS A 111 -8.95 -27.43 -6.51
N ALA A 112 -8.17 -26.49 -7.03
CA ALA A 112 -8.68 -25.50 -7.99
C ALA A 112 -8.90 -26.05 -9.41
N LYS A 113 -8.45 -27.28 -9.70
CA LYS A 113 -8.60 -27.94 -11.01
C LYS A 113 -9.77 -28.93 -11.07
N ASN A 114 -10.52 -29.08 -9.99
CA ASN A 114 -11.77 -29.85 -9.90
C ASN A 114 -12.96 -28.89 -9.81
#